data_AF-A0A2H0UE23-F1
#
_entry.id   AF-A0A2H0UE23-F1
#
_cell.length_a   1.000
_cell.length_b   1.000
_cell.length_c   1.000
_cell.angle_alpha   90.00
_cell.angle_beta   90.00
_cell.angle_gamma   90.00
#
_symmetry.space_group_name_H-M   'P 1'
#
loop_
_entity.id
_entity.type
_entity.pdbx_description
1 polymer ?
#
loop_
_entity_poly.entity_id
_entity_poly.type
_entity_poly.pdbx_seq_one_letter_code
_entity_poly.pdbx_strand_id
1 'polypeptide(L)'
;MSQVGMSLTVNISKQGRRFVAYSPALDISTSGKDEVEAKKRFEELVAIFFEELKETGTTDDVLTELGWHKGQPTTPKSTVSEWMPPHTTQVEVRVPAFA
;
A
#
# COMPACT_ATOMS: atom_id res chain seq x y z
N MET A 1 -5.23 16.45 16.40
CA MET A 1 -5.59 16.20 14.98
C MET A 1 -5.83 14.71 14.87
N SER A 2 -7.05 14.29 14.54
CA SER A 2 -7.39 12.88 14.41
C SER A 2 -6.69 12.30 13.18
N GLN A 3 -5.63 11.51 13.39
CA GLN A 3 -5.08 10.65 12.35
C GLN A 3 -6.15 9.60 12.05
N VAL A 4 -6.89 9.79 10.95
CA VAL A 4 -7.68 8.71 10.38
C VAL A 4 -6.67 7.73 9.80
N GLY A 5 -6.48 6.61 10.50
CA GLY A 5 -5.59 5.53 10.08
C GLY A 5 -6.33 4.61 9.12
N MET A 6 -5.83 4.49 7.91
CA MET A 6 -6.36 3.56 6.92
C MET A 6 -5.50 2.30 6.87
N SER A 7 -6.15 1.14 6.71
CA SER A 7 -5.47 -0.16 6.64
C SER A 7 -5.24 -0.56 5.19
N LEU A 8 -4.00 -0.92 4.84
CA LEU A 8 -3.64 -1.48 3.55
C LEU A 8 -3.31 -2.97 3.69
N THR A 9 -3.68 -3.75 2.67
CA THR A 9 -3.26 -5.15 2.59
C THR A 9 -1.80 -5.20 2.15
N VAL A 10 -0.97 -5.89 2.93
CA VAL A 10 0.45 -6.12 2.63
C VAL A 10 0.71 -7.61 2.61
N ASN A 11 1.22 -8.11 1.49
CA ASN A 11 1.60 -9.50 1.31
C ASN A 11 3.05 -9.68 1.70
N ILE A 12 3.32 -10.58 2.65
CA ILE A 12 4.69 -10.97 3.01
C ILE A 12 4.96 -12.36 2.45
N SER A 13 6.02 -12.48 1.65
CA SER A 13 6.47 -13.73 1.04
C SER A 13 7.91 -14.05 1.42
N LYS A 14 8.21 -15.31 1.73
CA LYS A 14 9.58 -15.77 1.97
C LYS A 14 10.26 -16.05 0.63
N GLN A 15 11.32 -15.31 0.32
CA GLN A 15 12.11 -15.45 -0.91
C GLN A 15 13.57 -15.79 -0.54
N GLY A 16 13.90 -17.08 -0.63
CA GLY A 16 15.19 -17.59 -0.18
C GLY A 16 15.44 -17.34 1.31
N ARG A 17 16.42 -16.48 1.63
CA ARG A 17 16.79 -16.09 3.01
C ARG A 17 16.15 -14.78 3.47
N ARG A 18 15.28 -14.17 2.67
CA ARG A 18 14.66 -12.87 2.95
C ARG A 18 13.14 -12.99 2.96
N PHE A 19 12.49 -12.03 3.58
CA PHE A 19 11.06 -11.82 3.52
C PHE A 19 10.79 -10.54 2.74
N VAL A 20 9.91 -10.61 1.74
CA VAL A 20 9.53 -9.48 0.88
C VAL A 20 8.10 -9.07 1.23
N ALA A 21 7.93 -7.81 1.63
CA ALA A 21 6.63 -7.17 1.86
C ALA A 21 6.24 -6.36 0.62
N TYR A 22 5.03 -6.55 0.11
CA TYR A 22 4.51 -5.90 -1.08
C TYR A 22 3.03 -5.52 -0.89
N SER A 23 2.64 -4.30 -1.29
CA SER A 23 1.23 -3.91 -1.34
C SER A 23 0.81 -3.57 -2.77
N PRO A 24 -0.15 -4.32 -3.36
CA PRO A 24 -0.69 -4.00 -4.67
C PRO A 24 -1.34 -2.62 -4.75
N ALA A 25 -1.87 -2.11 -3.63
CA ALA A 25 -2.51 -0.79 -3.60
C ALA A 25 -1.54 0.37 -3.79
N LEU A 26 -0.26 0.18 -3.51
CA LEU A 26 0.77 1.20 -3.65
C LEU A 26 1.82 0.88 -4.71
N ASP A 27 1.80 -0.35 -5.24
CA ASP A 27 2.81 -0.90 -6.15
C ASP A 27 4.26 -0.71 -5.64
N ILE A 28 4.46 -0.86 -4.33
CA ILE A 28 5.78 -0.76 -3.69
C ILE A 28 6.09 -2.02 -2.88
N SER A 29 7.39 -2.30 -2.76
CA SER A 29 7.89 -3.42 -1.96
C SER A 29 9.16 -3.08 -1.18
N THR A 30 9.41 -3.84 -0.12
CA THR A 30 10.67 -3.84 0.62
C THR A 30 10.99 -5.24 1.13
N SER A 31 12.16 -5.42 1.74
CA SER A 31 12.56 -6.71 2.30
C SER A 31 13.24 -6.63 3.66
N GLY A 32 13.08 -7.70 4.45
CA GLY A 32 13.68 -7.91 5.77
C GLY A 32 14.28 -9.31 5.90
N LYS A 33 15.05 -9.53 6.97
CA LYS A 33 15.59 -10.85 7.34
C LYS A 33 14.53 -11.78 7.96
N ASP A 34 13.46 -11.19 8.47
CA ASP A 34 12.29 -11.84 9.06
C ASP A 34 11.02 -11.02 8.73
N GLU A 35 9.84 -11.57 9.01
CA GLU A 35 8.55 -10.91 8.74
C GLU A 35 8.40 -9.59 9.50
N VAL A 36 8.94 -9.51 10.72
CA VAL A 36 8.86 -8.33 11.59
C VAL A 36 9.66 -7.17 10.99
N GLU A 37 10.89 -7.43 10.54
CA GLU A 37 11.74 -6.45 9.88
C GLU A 37 11.13 -6.02 8.54
N ALA A 38 10.60 -6.96 7.74
CA ALA A 38 9.97 -6.63 6.47
C ALA A 38 8.75 -5.71 6.66
N LYS A 39 7.90 -6.00 7.65
CA LYS A 39 6.75 -5.15 8.03
C LYS A 39 7.20 -3.77 8.49
N LYS A 40 8.17 -3.69 9.41
CA LYS A 40 8.68 -2.41 9.93
C LYS A 40 9.21 -1.51 8.80
N ARG A 41 10.03 -2.08 7.91
CA ARG A 41 10.56 -1.35 6.75
C ARG A 41 9.46 -0.93 5.79
N PHE A 42 8.38 -1.71 5.68
CA PHE A 42 7.26 -1.37 4.82
C PHE A 42 6.50 -0.16 5.38
N GLU A 43 6.29 -0.10 6.70
CA GLU A 43 5.71 1.07 7.37
C GLU A 43 6.57 2.34 7.17
N GLU A 44 7.90 2.22 7.29
CA GLU A 44 8.85 3.30 7.01
C GLU A 44 8.78 3.75 5.54
N LEU A 45 8.77 2.80 4.60
CA LEU A 45 8.67 3.08 3.16
C LEU A 45 7.36 3.80 2.81
N VAL A 46 6.23 3.38 3.38
CA VAL A 46 4.92 4.03 3.17
C VAL A 46 4.95 5.47 3.67
N ALA A 47 5.56 5.73 4.83
CA ALA A 47 5.68 7.08 5.36
C ALA A 47 6.49 7.98 4.40
N ILE A 48 7.64 7.51 3.93
CA ILE A 48 8.50 8.23 2.98
C ILE A 48 7.76 8.49 1.66
N PHE A 49 7.08 7.47 1.13
CA PHE A 49 6.32 7.58 -0.12
C PHE A 49 5.28 8.71 -0.05
N PHE A 50 4.45 8.73 1.00
CA PHE A 50 3.43 9.78 1.14
C PHE A 50 3.99 11.15 1.50
N GLU A 51 5.17 11.22 2.12
CA GLU A 51 5.88 12.48 2.34
C GLU A 51 6.35 13.06 1.00
N GLU A 52 7.01 12.26 0.16
CA GLU A 52 7.50 12.67 -1.15
C GLU A 52 6.37 13.09 -2.10
N LEU A 53 5.24 12.37 -2.12
CA LEU A 53 4.07 12.76 -2.91
C LEU A 53 3.47 14.11 -2.50
N LYS A 54 3.59 14.48 -1.21
CA LYS A 54 3.12 15.77 -0.71
C LYS A 54 4.12 16.88 -1.04
N GLU A 55 5.41 16.63 -0.84
CA GLU A 55 6.47 17.60 -1.13
C GLU A 55 6.55 17.96 -2.62
N THR A 56 6.35 16.98 -3.49
CA THR A 56 6.39 17.15 -4.94
C THR A 56 5.06 17.59 -5.54
N GLY A 57 3.97 17.59 -4.76
CA GLY A 57 2.63 17.95 -5.23
C GLY A 57 2.02 16.95 -6.21
N THR A 58 2.49 15.70 -6.22
CA THR A 58 2.10 14.64 -7.19
C THR A 58 1.09 13.64 -6.62
N THR A 59 0.57 13.89 -5.41
CA THR A 59 -0.35 12.97 -4.70
C THR A 59 -1.56 12.57 -5.55
N ASP A 60 -2.23 13.54 -6.19
CA ASP A 60 -3.46 13.27 -6.94
C ASP A 60 -3.20 12.43 -8.19
N ASP A 61 -2.11 12.72 -8.92
CA ASP A 61 -1.74 12.00 -10.14
C ASP A 61 -1.36 10.56 -9.82
N VAL A 62 -0.41 10.37 -8.89
CA VAL A 62 0.11 9.04 -8.54
C VAL A 62 -0.97 8.15 -7.94
N LEU A 63 -1.78 8.64 -7.00
CA LEU A 63 -2.85 7.83 -6.40
C LEU A 63 -3.93 7.45 -7.43
N THR A 64 -4.26 8.35 -8.36
CA THR A 64 -5.19 8.05 -9.45
C THR A 64 -4.64 6.95 -10.35
N GLU A 65 -3.36 7.01 -10.73
CA GLU A 65 -2.69 5.98 -11.54
C GLU A 65 -2.65 4.62 -10.82
N LEU A 66 -2.50 4.61 -9.50
CA LEU A 66 -2.57 3.41 -8.65
C LEU A 66 -4.01 2.90 -8.43
N GLY A 67 -5.02 3.53 -9.05
CA GLY A 67 -6.42 3.11 -8.97
C GLY A 67 -7.13 3.51 -7.68
N TRP A 68 -6.56 4.47 -6.93
CA TRP A 68 -7.26 5.06 -5.80
C TRP A 68 -8.36 6.00 -6.29
N HIS A 69 -9.37 6.19 -5.45
CA HIS A 69 -10.46 7.11 -5.73
C HIS A 69 -10.80 7.93 -4.51
N LYS A 70 -11.27 9.15 -4.74
CA LYS A 70 -11.79 10.02 -3.69
C LYS A 70 -13.19 9.54 -3.30
N GLY A 71 -13.33 9.00 -2.09
CA GLY A 71 -14.60 8.54 -1.55
C GLY A 71 -15.57 9.71 -1.30
N GLN A 72 -16.86 9.40 -1.24
CA GLN A 72 -17.84 10.37 -0.75
C GLN A 72 -17.61 10.60 0.75
N PRO A 73 -17.84 11.82 1.26
CA PRO A 73 -17.75 12.10 2.68
C PRO A 73 -18.65 11.14 3.48
N THR A 74 -18.03 10.27 4.29
CA THR A 74 -18.74 9.25 5.09
C THR A 74 -19.53 9.86 6.24
N THR A 75 -19.32 11.16 6.52
CA THR A 75 -20.04 11.93 7.53
C THR A 75 -20.44 13.30 7.01
N PRO A 76 -21.62 13.84 7.40
CA PRO A 76 -22.09 15.18 6.99
C PRO A 76 -21.17 16.34 7.38
N LYS A 77 -20.18 16.09 8.24
CA LYS A 77 -19.21 17.07 8.75
C LYS A 77 -17.84 17.00 8.06
N SER A 78 -17.58 15.99 7.22
CA SER A 78 -16.33 15.91 6.48
C SER A 78 -16.48 16.67 5.16
N THR A 79 -15.67 17.71 4.98
CA THR A 79 -15.58 18.50 3.74
C THR A 79 -14.45 18.02 2.83
N VAL A 80 -13.65 17.06 3.30
CA VAL A 80 -12.48 16.55 2.58
C VAL A 80 -12.82 15.17 2.02
N SER A 81 -12.72 15.03 0.70
CA SER A 81 -12.81 13.73 0.04
C SER A 81 -11.61 12.87 0.46
N GLU A 82 -11.88 11.74 1.08
CA GLU A 82 -10.85 10.84 1.59
C GLU A 82 -10.40 9.89 0.48
N TRP A 83 -9.08 9.73 0.31
CA TRP A 83 -8.51 8.80 -0.65
C TRP A 83 -8.76 7.36 -0.18
N MET A 84 -9.40 6.56 -1.03
CA MET A 84 -9.69 5.15 -0.79
C MET A 84 -8.83 4.27 -1.70
N PRO A 85 -8.20 3.21 -1.16
CA PRO A 85 -7.34 2.34 -1.93
C PRO A 85 -8.17 1.46 -2.87
N PRO A 86 -7.57 0.93 -3.95
CA PRO A 86 -8.24 -0.02 -4.81
C PRO A 86 -8.63 -1.29 -4.05
N HIS A 87 -9.75 -1.90 -4.44
CA HIS A 87 -10.10 -3.23 -3.95
C HIS A 87 -9.04 -4.24 -4.43
N THR A 88 -8.47 -4.98 -3.49
CA THR A 88 -7.48 -6.03 -3.80
C THR A 88 -8.12 -7.40 -3.60
N THR A 89 -8.01 -8.27 -4.61
CA THR A 89 -8.41 -9.67 -4.52
C THR A 89 -7.18 -10.55 -4.74
N GLN A 90 -6.98 -11.56 -3.89
CA GLN A 90 -5.99 -12.60 -4.11
C GLN A 90 -6.65 -13.78 -4.81
N VAL A 91 -6.07 -14.21 -5.93
CA VAL A 91 -6.52 -15.38 -6.69
C VAL A 91 -5.37 -16.35 -6.89
N GLU A 92 -5.64 -17.64 -6.72
CA GLU A 92 -4.68 -18.69 -7.03
C GLU A 92 -4.76 -19.05 -8.52
N VAL A 93 -3.60 -19.10 -9.18
CA VAL A 93 -3.49 -19.53 -10.58
C VAL A 93 -2.59 -20.77 -10.64
N ARG A 94 -3.06 -21.82 -11.30
CA ARG A 94 -2.22 -23.02 -11.55
C ARG A 94 -1.16 -22.69 -12.57
N VAL A 95 0.11 -22.85 -12.19
CA VAL A 95 1.26 -22.67 -13.07
C VAL A 95 1.79 -24.02 -13.57
N PRO A 96 2.40 -24.09 -14.77
CA PRO A 96 3.10 -25.30 -15.21
C PRO A 96 4.19 -25.70 -14.21
N ALA A 97 4.29 -26.99 -13.91
CA ALA A 97 5.42 -27.52 -13.15
C ALA A 97 6.63 -27.61 -14.09
N PHE A 98 7.74 -26.98 -13.70
CA PHE A 98 9.02 -27.16 -14.36
C PHE A 98 9.80 -28.22 -13.58
N ALA A 99 10.14 -29.33 -14.24
CA ALA A 99 10.99 -30.39 -13.71
C ALA A 99 12.45 -30.15 -14.06
#